data_AF-A0A9P9S2A7-F1
#
_entry.id   AF-A0A9P9S2A7-F1
#
_cell.length_a   1.000
_cell.length_b   1.000
_cell.length_c   1.000
_cell.angle_alpha   90.00
_cell.angle_beta   90.00
_cell.angle_gamma   90.00
#
_symmetry.space_group_name_H-M   'P 1'
#
loop_
_entity.id
_entity.type
_entity.pdbx_description
1 polymer ?
#
loop_
_entity_poly.entity_id
_entity_poly.type
_entity_poly.pdbx_seq_one_letter_code
_entity_poly.pdbx_strand_id
1 'polypeptide(L)'
;PPLPSIEEINKVLEIHRLTKMYGRRDVFRVGGVIVKSTVSWTILQEAEDLVFLNNNSQVRVPILYAAFSRSDNERPEDRRYYMVMEDIQGVELSTELWLSFGIETRKKICSKLAEQLRLLRETPPPAPAYYGRVHNQGWEPDLGLFRTRSQDLLGPYESYSDFCKAFLRTARFNAARCYRKLENDPVLLLLLSDLETNVELWNGNQPTFTHIDPAFGNMIIQQVRKSSDGDEDWEVALIDWTNAGWYPRWMQ
;
A
#
# COMPACT_ATOMS: atom_id res chain seq x y z
N PRO A 1 20.09 10.01 -9.02
CA PRO A 1 20.57 10.97 -8.00
C PRO A 1 21.63 10.29 -7.12
N PRO A 2 22.58 11.00 -6.50
CA PRO A 2 23.46 10.39 -5.50
C PRO A 2 22.61 9.89 -4.33
N LEU A 3 22.92 8.69 -3.83
CA LEU A 3 22.28 8.15 -2.63
C LEU A 3 22.75 8.94 -1.40
N PRO A 4 21.85 9.33 -0.48
CA PRO A 4 22.25 9.99 0.75
C PRO A 4 23.08 9.05 1.63
N SER A 5 24.08 9.61 2.29
CA SER A 5 24.85 8.95 3.34
C SER A 5 23.97 8.68 4.58
N ILE A 6 24.42 7.76 5.44
CA ILE A 6 23.69 7.44 6.67
C ILE A 6 23.74 8.61 7.66
N GLU A 7 24.84 9.36 7.66
CA GLU A 7 25.00 10.57 8.44
C GLU A 7 23.98 11.63 8.03
N GLU A 8 23.73 11.81 6.73
CA GLU A 8 22.68 12.70 6.22
C GLU A 8 21.27 12.23 6.60
N ILE A 9 21.00 10.92 6.48
CA ILE A 9 19.71 10.35 6.90
C ILE A 9 19.49 10.59 8.40
N ASN A 10 20.47 10.24 9.24
CA ASN A 10 20.36 10.36 10.70
C ASN A 10 20.16 11.80 11.16
N LYS A 11 20.81 12.78 10.51
CA LYS A 11 20.59 14.20 10.80
C LYS A 11 19.16 14.64 10.52
N VAL A 12 18.51 14.08 9.50
CA VAL A 12 17.12 14.41 9.13
C VAL A 12 16.11 13.67 10.01
N LEU A 13 16.44 12.45 10.49
CA LEU A 13 15.61 11.69 11.44
C LEU A 13 15.22 12.52 12.68
N GLU A 14 16.15 13.35 13.17
CA GLU A 14 15.96 14.14 14.39
C GLU A 14 15.11 15.42 14.18
N ILE A 15 14.94 15.89 12.93
CA ILE A 15 14.48 17.27 12.66
C ILE A 15 13.23 17.31 11.78
N HIS A 16 13.07 16.41 10.80
CA HIS A 16 12.10 16.58 9.70
C HIS A 16 11.30 15.32 9.37
N ARG A 17 10.65 14.73 10.37
CA ARG A 17 9.76 13.58 10.18
C ARG A 17 8.54 14.00 9.36
N LEU A 18 8.39 13.47 8.14
CA LEU A 18 7.17 13.60 7.33
C LEU A 18 6.08 12.63 7.80
N THR A 19 6.43 11.69 8.69
CA THR A 19 5.47 10.73 9.24
C THR A 19 4.38 11.43 10.04
N LYS A 20 3.11 11.16 9.70
CA LYS A 20 1.96 11.49 10.55
C LYS A 20 2.18 10.86 11.94
N MET A 21 1.60 11.44 12.99
CA MET A 21 1.82 11.08 14.40
C MET A 21 1.63 9.56 14.73
N TYR A 22 1.07 8.76 13.81
CA TYR A 22 0.80 7.32 13.93
C TYR A 22 1.33 6.45 12.78
N GLY A 23 2.19 6.95 11.89
CA GLY A 23 2.74 6.13 10.81
C GLY A 23 3.69 5.04 11.33
N ARG A 24 3.56 3.81 10.84
CA ARG A 24 4.39 2.65 11.26
C ARG A 24 5.87 2.78 10.85
N ARG A 25 6.17 3.65 9.88
CA ARG A 25 7.49 3.83 9.28
C ARG A 25 7.87 5.28 9.30
N ASP A 26 9.14 5.52 9.54
CA ASP A 26 9.72 6.84 9.50
C ASP A 26 9.93 7.24 8.03
N VAL A 27 9.39 8.38 7.59
CA VAL A 27 9.48 8.85 6.19
C VAL A 27 10.06 10.27 6.18
N PHE A 28 11.04 10.50 5.30
CA PHE A 28 11.76 11.77 5.23
C PHE A 28 12.15 12.08 3.79
N ARG A 29 12.29 13.36 3.49
CA ARG A 29 12.95 13.84 2.28
C ARG A 29 14.40 14.19 2.62
N VAL A 30 15.35 13.59 1.91
CA VAL A 30 16.79 13.88 2.07
C VAL A 30 17.33 14.30 0.70
N GLY A 31 17.58 15.60 0.54
CA GLY A 31 17.88 16.15 -0.78
C GLY A 31 16.70 15.95 -1.74
N GLY A 32 16.93 15.27 -2.87
CA GLY A 32 15.92 14.98 -3.89
C GLY A 32 15.38 13.54 -3.88
N VAL A 33 15.43 12.85 -2.74
CA VAL A 33 14.92 11.48 -2.58
C VAL A 33 14.06 11.34 -1.32
N ILE A 34 13.18 10.35 -1.32
CA ILE A 34 12.44 9.92 -0.14
C ILE A 34 13.16 8.73 0.50
N VAL A 35 13.30 8.78 1.82
CA VAL A 35 13.86 7.71 2.64
C VAL A 35 12.78 7.23 3.58
N LYS A 36 12.44 5.95 3.51
CA LYS A 36 11.64 5.25 4.53
C LYS A 36 12.58 4.43 5.41
N SER A 37 12.35 4.45 6.72
CA SER A 37 13.12 3.69 7.71
C SER A 37 12.24 3.06 8.77
N THR A 38 12.62 1.86 9.23
CA THR A 38 11.92 1.17 10.33
C THR A 38 12.81 0.07 10.91
N VAL A 39 12.47 -0.43 12.10
CA VAL A 39 13.05 -1.64 12.69
C VAL A 39 12.45 -2.93 12.11
N SER A 40 11.31 -2.82 11.41
CA SER A 40 10.68 -3.98 10.78
C SER A 40 11.28 -4.30 9.42
N TRP A 41 11.64 -5.56 9.19
CA TRP A 41 12.11 -6.02 7.88
C TRP A 41 11.03 -5.92 6.77
N THR A 42 9.76 -5.79 7.15
CA THR A 42 8.63 -5.78 6.22
C THR A 42 8.61 -4.59 5.25
N ILE A 43 9.43 -3.57 5.47
CA ILE A 43 9.67 -2.52 4.46
C ILE A 43 10.32 -3.07 3.17
N LEU A 44 11.10 -4.15 3.27
CA LEU A 44 11.71 -4.79 2.11
C LEU A 44 10.67 -5.46 1.20
N GLN A 45 9.49 -5.78 1.74
CA GLN A 45 8.36 -6.27 0.95
C GLN A 45 7.91 -5.18 -0.03
N GLU A 46 7.67 -3.96 0.45
CA GLU A 46 7.31 -2.81 -0.40
C GLU A 46 8.38 -2.55 -1.48
N ALA A 47 9.67 -2.64 -1.12
CA ALA A 47 10.76 -2.47 -2.06
C ALA A 47 10.70 -3.49 -3.22
N GLU A 48 10.42 -4.76 -2.90
CA GLU A 48 10.27 -5.83 -3.89
C GLU A 48 9.07 -5.58 -4.82
N ASP A 49 7.94 -5.13 -4.26
CA ASP A 49 6.72 -4.81 -5.02
C ASP A 49 6.98 -3.64 -6.00
N LEU A 50 7.73 -2.61 -5.58
CA LEU A 50 8.12 -1.49 -6.45
C LEU A 50 8.99 -1.94 -7.63
N VAL A 51 9.98 -2.80 -7.38
CA VAL A 51 10.85 -3.36 -8.44
C VAL A 51 10.03 -4.19 -9.42
N PHE A 52 9.12 -5.02 -8.91
CA PHE A 52 8.24 -5.82 -9.76
C PHE A 52 7.33 -4.95 -10.63
N LEU A 53 6.65 -3.96 -10.05
CA LEU A 53 5.72 -3.09 -10.77
C LEU A 53 6.43 -2.25 -11.83
N ASN A 54 7.61 -1.69 -11.54
CA ASN A 54 8.39 -0.96 -12.55
C ASN A 54 8.78 -1.81 -13.76
N ASN A 55 8.95 -3.13 -13.57
CA ASN A 55 9.36 -4.03 -14.64
C ASN A 55 8.19 -4.68 -15.39
N ASN A 56 7.02 -4.79 -14.77
CA ASN A 56 5.91 -5.61 -15.27
C ASN A 56 4.58 -4.86 -15.39
N SER A 57 4.53 -3.59 -14.98
CA SER A 57 3.33 -2.76 -15.00
C SER A 57 3.65 -1.39 -15.62
N GLN A 58 2.59 -0.71 -16.06
CA GLN A 58 2.67 0.67 -16.54
C GLN A 58 2.15 1.67 -15.49
N VAL A 59 1.67 1.20 -14.34
CA VAL A 59 1.24 2.07 -13.24
C VAL A 59 2.41 2.91 -12.73
N ARG A 60 2.14 4.17 -12.44
CA ARG A 60 3.13 5.09 -11.89
C ARG A 60 3.40 4.74 -10.42
N VAL A 61 4.58 4.16 -10.17
CA VAL A 61 5.10 3.87 -8.83
C VAL A 61 6.42 4.60 -8.59
N PRO A 62 6.81 4.90 -7.34
CA PRO A 62 8.14 5.45 -7.05
C PRO A 62 9.27 4.55 -7.59
N ILE A 63 10.30 5.15 -8.19
CA ILE A 63 11.51 4.40 -8.55
C ILE A 63 12.30 4.08 -7.27
N LEU A 64 12.55 2.80 -7.02
CA LEU A 64 13.43 2.36 -5.95
C LEU A 64 14.90 2.56 -6.34
N TYR A 65 15.67 3.28 -5.52
CA TYR A 65 17.10 3.46 -5.71
C TYR A 65 17.94 2.50 -4.86
N ALA A 66 17.51 2.24 -3.63
CA ALA A 66 18.19 1.29 -2.73
C ALA A 66 17.24 0.74 -1.67
N ALA A 67 17.45 -0.51 -1.26
CA ALA A 67 16.84 -1.11 -0.08
C ALA A 67 17.90 -1.92 0.66
N PHE A 68 18.10 -1.65 1.95
CA PHE A 68 19.18 -2.27 2.72
C PHE A 68 18.86 -2.26 4.21
N SER A 69 19.62 -3.05 4.98
CA SER A 69 19.61 -3.00 6.44
C SER A 69 20.97 -2.60 6.98
N ARG A 70 21.00 -1.87 8.09
CA ARG A 70 22.21 -1.54 8.83
C ARG A 70 21.95 -1.81 10.31
N SER A 71 22.97 -2.31 10.99
CA SER A 71 23.00 -2.41 12.45
C SER A 71 24.17 -1.55 12.92
N ASP A 72 23.91 -0.63 13.85
CA ASP A 72 24.98 0.23 14.40
C ASP A 72 25.83 -0.52 15.44
N ASN A 73 25.31 -1.64 15.96
CA ASN A 73 25.99 -2.58 16.84
C ASN A 73 25.85 -4.03 16.33
N GLU A 74 26.55 -4.98 16.95
CA GLU A 74 26.43 -6.43 16.64
C GLU A 74 25.09 -7.05 17.09
N ARG A 75 24.26 -6.30 17.80
CA ARG A 75 22.97 -6.75 18.34
C ARG A 75 21.90 -6.80 17.25
N PRO A 76 21.24 -7.95 17.02
CA PRO A 76 20.18 -8.06 16.01
C PRO A 76 19.02 -7.08 16.20
N GLU A 77 18.68 -6.74 17.45
CA GLU A 77 17.61 -5.80 17.80
C GLU A 77 17.89 -4.36 17.36
N ASP A 78 19.14 -3.99 17.12
CA ASP A 78 19.55 -2.67 16.65
C ASP A 78 19.50 -2.56 15.12
N ARG A 79 19.06 -3.62 14.42
CA ARG A 79 18.93 -3.62 12.98
C ARG A 79 17.81 -2.69 12.54
N ARG A 80 18.16 -1.76 11.66
CA ARG A 80 17.25 -0.85 11.00
C ARG A 80 17.27 -1.10 9.50
N TYR A 81 16.09 -1.05 8.90
CA TYR A 81 15.87 -1.24 7.48
C TYR A 81 15.56 0.10 6.84
N TYR A 82 16.04 0.28 5.62
CA TYR A 82 15.96 1.51 4.86
C TYR A 82 15.51 1.21 3.44
N MET A 83 14.68 2.10 2.91
CA MET A 83 14.28 2.13 1.52
C MET A 83 14.44 3.56 1.01
N VAL A 84 15.25 3.74 -0.02
CA VAL A 84 15.52 5.03 -0.68
C VAL A 84 14.88 4.98 -2.05
N MET A 85 13.99 5.93 -2.31
CA MET A 85 13.18 5.96 -3.52
C MET A 85 13.01 7.38 -4.05
N GLU A 86 12.44 7.48 -5.24
CA GLU A 86 12.10 8.72 -5.91
C GLU A 86 11.23 9.64 -5.05
N ASP A 87 11.58 10.92 -5.04
CA ASP A 87 10.70 12.00 -4.59
C ASP A 87 9.82 12.45 -5.76
N ILE A 88 8.65 11.80 -5.90
CA ILE A 88 7.68 12.12 -6.95
C ILE A 88 7.26 13.59 -6.80
N GLN A 89 7.41 14.36 -7.87
CA GLN A 89 7.04 15.76 -7.88
C GLN A 89 5.52 15.92 -7.77
N GLY A 90 5.09 16.91 -6.99
CA GLY A 90 3.68 17.16 -6.72
C GLY A 90 3.41 17.38 -5.24
N VAL A 91 2.13 17.31 -4.89
CA VAL A 91 1.65 17.47 -3.51
C VAL A 91 0.79 16.26 -3.12
N GLU A 92 0.89 15.85 -1.84
CA GLU A 92 -0.04 14.88 -1.26
C GLU A 92 -1.47 15.42 -1.35
N LEU A 93 -2.40 14.61 -1.85
CA LEU A 93 -3.80 14.99 -1.85
C LEU A 93 -4.33 14.98 -0.41
N SER A 94 -4.82 16.12 0.06
CA SER A 94 -5.55 16.22 1.33
C SER A 94 -7.03 16.46 1.11
N THR A 95 -7.85 16.25 2.14
CA THR A 95 -9.27 16.59 2.10
C THR A 95 -9.47 18.09 1.84
N GLU A 96 -8.68 18.95 2.47
CA GLU A 96 -8.75 20.41 2.31
C GLU A 96 -8.41 20.81 0.87
N LEU A 97 -7.33 20.24 0.30
CA LEU A 97 -6.91 20.50 -1.06
C LEU A 97 -7.97 20.00 -2.06
N TRP A 98 -8.48 18.79 -1.86
CA TRP A 98 -9.57 18.24 -2.66
C TRP A 98 -10.80 19.15 -2.66
N LEU A 99 -11.20 19.64 -1.48
CA LEU A 99 -12.34 20.54 -1.33
C LEU A 99 -12.11 21.93 -1.95
N SER A 100 -10.87 22.37 -2.07
CA SER A 100 -10.53 23.62 -2.76
C SER A 100 -10.69 23.56 -4.29
N PHE A 101 -10.61 22.38 -4.88
CA PHE A 101 -10.73 22.21 -6.33
C PHE A 101 -12.17 22.35 -6.83
N GLY A 102 -12.31 22.96 -8.02
CA GLY A 102 -13.56 22.97 -8.77
C GLY A 102 -13.92 21.59 -9.33
N ILE A 103 -15.18 21.43 -9.76
CA ILE A 103 -15.70 20.14 -10.24
C ILE A 103 -14.92 19.59 -11.45
N GLU A 104 -14.50 20.45 -12.38
CA GLU A 104 -13.77 20.02 -13.58
C GLU A 104 -12.36 19.53 -13.26
N THR A 105 -11.65 20.19 -12.34
CA THR A 105 -10.36 19.72 -11.81
C THR A 105 -10.50 18.36 -11.13
N ARG A 106 -11.51 18.19 -10.26
CA ARG A 106 -11.78 16.91 -9.59
C ARG A 106 -12.06 15.79 -10.58
N LYS A 107 -12.84 16.06 -11.64
CA LYS A 107 -13.09 15.08 -12.72
C LYS A 107 -11.80 14.65 -13.41
N LYS A 108 -10.90 15.60 -13.71
CA LYS A 108 -9.60 15.30 -14.32
C LYS A 108 -8.72 14.45 -13.41
N ILE A 109 -8.60 14.80 -12.14
CA ILE A 109 -7.86 14.00 -11.15
C ILE A 109 -8.47 12.59 -11.02
N CYS A 110 -9.79 12.47 -10.92
CA CYS A 110 -10.46 11.17 -10.90
C CYS A 110 -10.19 10.34 -12.16
N SER A 111 -10.18 10.98 -13.34
CA SER A 111 -9.85 10.31 -14.60
C SER A 111 -8.44 9.73 -14.58
N LYS A 112 -7.46 10.51 -14.12
CA LYS A 112 -6.05 10.08 -14.00
C LYS A 112 -5.87 8.99 -12.94
N LEU A 113 -6.57 9.09 -11.80
CA LEU A 113 -6.59 8.03 -10.80
C LEU A 113 -7.19 6.73 -11.36
N ALA A 114 -8.30 6.81 -12.09
CA ALA A 114 -8.93 5.65 -12.72
C ALA A 114 -7.99 5.01 -13.75
N GLU A 115 -7.23 5.81 -14.50
CA GLU A 115 -6.18 5.34 -15.39
C GLU A 115 -5.08 4.59 -14.62
N GLN A 116 -4.55 5.14 -13.53
CA GLN A 116 -3.54 4.46 -12.70
C GLN A 116 -4.05 3.11 -12.15
N LEU A 117 -5.28 3.08 -11.63
CA LEU A 117 -5.89 1.84 -11.13
C LEU A 117 -6.12 0.83 -12.25
N ARG A 118 -6.50 1.27 -13.46
CA ARG A 118 -6.61 0.39 -14.63
C ARG A 118 -5.26 -0.22 -14.98
N LEU A 119 -4.20 0.59 -15.09
CA LEU A 119 -2.85 0.14 -15.41
C LEU A 119 -2.33 -0.84 -14.35
N LEU A 120 -2.59 -0.58 -13.07
CA LEU A 120 -2.25 -1.49 -11.98
C LEU A 120 -2.92 -2.85 -12.16
N ARG A 121 -4.22 -2.86 -12.47
CA ARG A 121 -5.02 -4.08 -12.59
C ARG A 121 -4.80 -4.83 -13.90
N GLU A 122 -4.10 -4.23 -14.85
CA GLU A 122 -3.60 -4.87 -16.08
C GLU A 122 -2.26 -5.57 -15.89
N THR A 123 -1.62 -5.43 -14.71
CA THR A 123 -0.39 -6.15 -14.38
C THR A 123 -0.63 -7.67 -14.54
N PRO A 124 0.24 -8.40 -15.28
CA PRO A 124 0.01 -9.80 -15.59
C PRO A 124 -0.17 -10.67 -14.33
N PRO A 125 -1.26 -11.44 -14.21
CA PRO A 125 -1.50 -12.27 -13.04
C PRO A 125 -0.43 -13.36 -12.90
N PRO A 126 -0.23 -13.88 -11.69
CA PRO A 126 0.77 -14.91 -11.45
C PRO A 126 0.41 -16.21 -12.17
N ALA A 127 1.44 -16.94 -12.60
CA ALA A 127 1.34 -18.27 -13.19
C ALA A 127 2.29 -19.23 -12.45
N PRO A 128 1.79 -20.25 -11.71
CA PRO A 128 0.37 -20.54 -11.45
C PRO A 128 -0.32 -19.44 -10.64
N ALA A 129 -1.66 -19.40 -10.70
CA ALA A 129 -2.45 -18.40 -10.00
C ALA A 129 -2.38 -18.62 -8.47
N TYR A 130 -2.23 -17.52 -7.72
CA TYR A 130 -2.27 -17.49 -6.25
C TYR A 130 -2.69 -16.10 -5.75
N TYR A 131 -3.03 -15.99 -4.47
CA TYR A 131 -3.28 -14.72 -3.77
C TYR A 131 -2.16 -14.48 -2.77
N GLY A 132 -1.43 -13.39 -2.92
CA GLY A 132 -0.21 -13.13 -2.14
C GLY A 132 0.56 -11.97 -2.74
N ARG A 133 1.79 -11.77 -2.30
CA ARG A 133 2.69 -10.79 -2.90
C ARG A 133 3.47 -11.39 -4.08
N VAL A 134 4.28 -10.56 -4.72
CA VAL A 134 5.19 -10.96 -5.78
C VAL A 134 6.05 -12.16 -5.36
N HIS A 135 6.46 -12.96 -6.35
CA HIS A 135 7.28 -14.16 -6.16
C HIS A 135 6.67 -15.25 -5.26
N ASN A 136 5.34 -15.39 -5.24
CA ASN A 136 4.63 -16.42 -4.48
C ASN A 136 4.92 -16.33 -2.97
N GLN A 137 4.86 -15.11 -2.43
CA GLN A 137 5.10 -14.83 -1.02
C GLN A 137 3.81 -14.39 -0.30
N GLY A 138 3.78 -14.54 1.02
CA GLY A 138 2.72 -13.99 1.86
C GLY A 138 2.91 -12.50 2.17
N TRP A 139 1.84 -11.86 2.65
CA TRP A 139 1.90 -10.51 3.21
C TRP A 139 2.50 -10.49 4.62
N GLU A 140 2.93 -9.32 5.07
CA GLU A 140 3.44 -9.14 6.44
C GLU A 140 2.42 -9.63 7.50
N PRO A 141 2.89 -10.17 8.64
CA PRO A 141 2.01 -10.70 9.70
C PRO A 141 1.04 -9.66 10.27
N ASP A 142 1.34 -8.38 10.05
CA ASP A 142 0.58 -7.25 10.54
C ASP A 142 -0.53 -6.75 9.58
N LEU A 143 -0.78 -7.42 8.45
CA LEU A 143 -1.92 -7.09 7.60
C LEU A 143 -3.24 -7.55 8.24
N GLY A 144 -4.08 -6.58 8.63
CA GLY A 144 -5.33 -6.81 9.37
C GLY A 144 -6.39 -7.66 8.66
N LEU A 145 -6.27 -7.87 7.34
CA LEU A 145 -7.20 -8.68 6.54
C LEU A 145 -7.05 -10.19 6.76
N PHE A 146 -5.84 -10.66 7.12
CA PHE A 146 -5.55 -12.09 7.30
C PHE A 146 -4.90 -12.41 8.67
N ARG A 147 -4.79 -11.41 9.54
CA ARG A 147 -4.10 -11.53 10.82
C ARG A 147 -4.87 -12.43 11.79
N THR A 148 -4.36 -13.64 11.99
CA THR A 148 -4.83 -14.56 13.03
C THR A 148 -3.76 -14.90 14.06
N ARG A 149 -2.48 -14.87 13.66
CA ARG A 149 -1.28 -15.00 14.51
C ARG A 149 -0.24 -14.00 13.99
N SER A 150 0.46 -13.32 14.89
CA SER A 150 1.31 -12.16 14.55
C SER A 150 2.73 -12.51 14.10
N GLN A 151 3.07 -13.78 13.93
CA GLN A 151 4.45 -14.20 13.66
C GLN A 151 4.66 -14.80 12.26
N ASP A 152 3.60 -15.27 11.61
CA ASP A 152 3.70 -15.96 10.32
C ASP A 152 3.32 -15.02 9.17
N LEU A 153 3.97 -15.20 8.02
CA LEU A 153 3.52 -14.57 6.78
C LEU A 153 2.12 -15.04 6.41
N LEU A 154 1.35 -14.12 5.83
CA LEU A 154 -0.04 -14.35 5.51
C LEU A 154 -0.16 -14.79 4.05
N GLY A 155 -0.29 -16.09 3.83
CA GLY A 155 -0.28 -16.68 2.49
C GLY A 155 1.14 -16.99 1.97
N PRO A 156 1.32 -17.15 0.64
CA PRO A 156 0.28 -17.01 -0.38
C PRO A 156 -0.81 -18.09 -0.26
N TYR A 157 -1.98 -17.83 -0.81
CA TYR A 157 -3.08 -18.79 -0.89
C TYR A 157 -3.18 -19.31 -2.32
N GLU A 158 -3.10 -20.63 -2.49
CA GLU A 158 -3.07 -21.27 -3.81
C GLU A 158 -4.46 -21.30 -4.49
N SER A 159 -5.53 -21.07 -3.74
CA SER A 159 -6.90 -21.09 -4.24
C SER A 159 -7.75 -19.97 -3.66
N TYR A 160 -8.82 -19.60 -4.38
CA TYR A 160 -9.79 -18.61 -3.90
C TYR A 160 -10.46 -19.05 -2.59
N SER A 161 -10.72 -20.35 -2.46
CA SER A 161 -11.31 -20.90 -1.23
C SER A 161 -10.35 -20.75 -0.04
N ASP A 162 -9.04 -20.96 -0.23
CA ASP A 162 -8.08 -20.80 0.87
C ASP A 162 -7.92 -19.34 1.27
N PHE A 163 -7.94 -18.42 0.30
CA PHE A 163 -8.04 -16.99 0.55
C PHE A 163 -9.29 -16.65 1.38
N CYS A 164 -10.47 -17.12 0.95
CA CYS A 164 -11.74 -16.88 1.64
C CYS A 164 -11.74 -17.44 3.06
N LYS A 165 -11.21 -18.66 3.28
CA LYS A 165 -11.07 -19.25 4.62
C LYS A 165 -10.20 -18.38 5.53
N ALA A 166 -9.07 -17.87 5.04
CA ALA A 166 -8.18 -17.01 5.83
C ALA A 166 -8.83 -15.65 6.15
N PHE A 167 -9.52 -15.07 5.17
CA PHE A 167 -10.28 -13.83 5.32
C PHE A 167 -11.40 -13.98 6.36
N LEU A 168 -12.23 -15.02 6.24
CA LEU A 168 -13.30 -15.33 7.18
C LEU A 168 -12.79 -15.63 8.59
N ARG A 169 -11.69 -16.39 8.71
CA ARG A 169 -11.07 -16.66 10.02
C ARG A 169 -10.64 -15.37 10.71
N THR A 170 -10.12 -14.41 9.96
CA THR A 170 -9.71 -13.11 10.49
C THR A 170 -10.91 -12.24 10.85
N ALA A 171 -11.96 -12.22 10.02
CA ALA A 171 -13.21 -11.53 10.33
C ALA A 171 -13.83 -12.03 11.64
N ARG A 172 -13.91 -13.36 11.83
CA ARG A 172 -14.36 -13.99 13.09
C ARG A 172 -13.49 -13.61 14.28
N PHE A 173 -12.17 -13.65 14.11
CA PHE A 173 -11.23 -13.29 15.16
C PHE A 173 -11.38 -11.82 15.59
N ASN A 174 -11.49 -10.90 14.64
CA ASN A 174 -11.71 -9.48 14.91
C ASN A 174 -13.06 -9.23 15.58
N ALA A 175 -14.12 -9.91 15.15
CA ALA A 175 -15.43 -9.85 15.78
C ALA A 175 -15.39 -10.34 17.23
N ALA A 176 -14.70 -11.45 17.50
CA ALA A 176 -14.54 -11.99 18.85
C ALA A 176 -13.71 -11.08 19.77
N ARG A 177 -12.79 -10.27 19.20
CA ARG A 177 -11.98 -9.30 19.93
C ARG A 177 -12.62 -7.92 20.08
N CYS A 178 -13.78 -7.70 19.47
CA CYS A 178 -14.46 -6.42 19.55
C CYS A 178 -14.87 -6.13 21.01
N TYR A 179 -14.75 -4.88 21.45
CA TYR A 179 -15.16 -4.47 22.79
C TYR A 179 -16.66 -4.66 23.02
N ARG A 180 -17.47 -4.59 21.97
CA ARG A 180 -18.89 -4.92 22.02
C ARG A 180 -19.04 -6.41 21.84
N LYS A 181 -19.77 -7.05 22.75
CA LYS A 181 -20.19 -8.43 22.56
C LYS A 181 -20.98 -8.54 21.26
N LEU A 182 -20.67 -9.54 20.47
CA LEU A 182 -21.30 -9.77 19.17
C LEU A 182 -22.83 -9.89 19.26
N GLU A 183 -23.35 -10.49 20.33
CA GLU A 183 -24.79 -10.59 20.64
C GLU A 183 -25.51 -9.23 20.78
N ASN A 184 -24.75 -8.16 21.08
CA ASN A 184 -25.25 -6.80 21.23
C ASN A 184 -25.01 -5.94 19.98
N ASP A 185 -24.49 -6.51 18.89
CA ASP A 185 -24.23 -5.82 17.64
C ASP A 185 -24.88 -6.57 16.46
N PRO A 186 -26.21 -6.42 16.25
CA PRO A 186 -26.94 -7.16 15.22
C PRO A 186 -26.46 -6.82 13.80
N VAL A 187 -25.89 -5.63 13.59
CA VAL A 187 -25.33 -5.22 12.31
C VAL A 187 -24.07 -6.04 12.01
N LEU A 188 -23.16 -6.14 12.98
CA LEU A 188 -21.95 -6.96 12.83
C LEU A 188 -22.29 -8.44 12.64
N LEU A 189 -23.28 -8.97 13.37
CA LEU A 189 -23.77 -10.34 13.19
C LEU A 189 -24.29 -10.60 11.76
N LEU A 190 -25.13 -9.70 11.23
CA LEU A 190 -25.65 -9.81 9.87
C LEU A 190 -24.54 -9.75 8.83
N LEU A 191 -23.57 -8.84 8.99
CA LEU A 191 -22.42 -8.71 8.09
C LEU A 191 -21.55 -9.97 8.09
N LEU A 192 -21.27 -10.55 9.26
CA LEU A 192 -20.50 -11.79 9.35
C LEU A 192 -21.26 -12.96 8.74
N SER A 193 -22.56 -13.09 9.03
CA SER A 193 -23.43 -14.12 8.46
C SER A 193 -23.47 -14.04 6.93
N ASP A 194 -23.64 -12.83 6.38
CA ASP A 194 -23.62 -12.59 4.94
C ASP A 194 -22.27 -12.96 4.34
N LEU A 195 -21.18 -12.51 4.96
CA LEU A 195 -19.83 -12.80 4.49
C LEU A 195 -19.53 -14.30 4.47
N GLU A 196 -19.88 -15.01 5.55
CA GLU A 196 -19.70 -16.47 5.67
C GLU A 196 -20.50 -17.25 4.62
N THR A 197 -21.65 -16.72 4.20
CA THR A 197 -22.53 -17.37 3.22
C THR A 197 -22.10 -17.06 1.79
N ASN A 198 -21.67 -15.83 1.53
CA ASN A 198 -21.62 -15.30 0.17
C ASN A 198 -20.21 -15.05 -0.38
N VAL A 199 -19.16 -14.93 0.45
CA VAL A 199 -17.84 -14.48 -0.04
C VAL A 199 -17.24 -15.40 -1.11
N GLU A 200 -17.40 -16.72 -0.99
CA GLU A 200 -16.92 -17.68 -2.00
C GLU A 200 -17.74 -17.61 -3.31
N LEU A 201 -18.94 -17.05 -3.26
CA LEU A 201 -19.85 -16.88 -4.41
C LEU A 201 -19.64 -15.54 -5.14
N TRP A 202 -18.86 -14.62 -4.57
CA TRP A 202 -18.62 -13.32 -5.19
C TRP A 202 -17.84 -13.47 -6.49
N ASN A 203 -18.35 -12.84 -7.55
CA ASN A 203 -17.67 -12.74 -8.83
C ASN A 203 -16.37 -11.94 -8.69
N GLY A 204 -15.42 -12.17 -9.60
CA GLY A 204 -14.13 -11.49 -9.54
C GLY A 204 -13.10 -12.23 -8.68
N ASN A 205 -13.13 -13.56 -8.69
CA ASN A 205 -12.17 -14.35 -7.92
C ASN A 205 -10.76 -14.28 -8.50
N GLN A 206 -10.54 -13.93 -9.77
CA GLN A 206 -9.20 -13.89 -10.37
C GLN A 206 -8.22 -13.01 -9.59
N PRO A 207 -6.98 -13.50 -9.32
CA PRO A 207 -5.95 -12.67 -8.69
C PRO A 207 -5.64 -11.44 -9.55
N THR A 208 -5.76 -10.27 -8.96
CA THR A 208 -5.54 -8.96 -9.57
C THR A 208 -4.63 -8.16 -8.65
N PHE A 209 -3.61 -7.49 -9.20
CA PHE A 209 -2.72 -6.67 -8.37
C PHE A 209 -3.51 -5.48 -7.84
N THR A 210 -3.52 -5.31 -6.53
CA THR A 210 -4.33 -4.32 -5.82
C THR A 210 -3.46 -3.58 -4.80
N HIS A 211 -3.65 -2.26 -4.71
CA HIS A 211 -2.93 -1.37 -3.77
C HIS A 211 -3.42 -1.52 -2.31
N ILE A 212 -4.70 -1.85 -2.10
CA ILE A 212 -5.42 -2.02 -0.83
C ILE A 212 -5.60 -0.77 0.06
N ASP A 213 -4.78 0.26 -0.11
CA ASP A 213 -4.94 1.54 0.60
C ASP A 213 -4.82 2.79 -0.30
N PRO A 214 -5.67 2.96 -1.33
CA PRO A 214 -5.65 4.15 -2.19
C PRO A 214 -6.35 5.34 -1.48
N ALA A 215 -5.95 5.66 -0.25
CA ALA A 215 -6.41 6.84 0.47
C ALA A 215 -5.79 8.12 -0.13
N PHE A 216 -6.41 9.29 0.08
CA PHE A 216 -5.88 10.56 -0.42
C PHE A 216 -4.43 10.83 -0.01
N GLY A 217 -4.07 10.48 1.23
CA GLY A 217 -2.69 10.63 1.71
C GLY A 217 -1.65 9.75 1.00
N ASN A 218 -2.11 8.77 0.22
CA ASN A 218 -1.30 7.88 -0.59
C ASN A 218 -1.35 8.24 -2.08
N MET A 219 -1.78 9.47 -2.41
CA MET A 219 -1.81 10.01 -3.76
C MET A 219 -0.97 11.29 -3.85
N ILE A 220 -0.04 11.33 -4.80
CA ILE A 220 0.65 12.55 -5.21
C ILE A 220 -0.01 13.07 -6.47
N ILE A 221 -0.40 14.34 -6.46
CA ILE A 221 -0.96 15.03 -7.63
C ILE A 221 -0.02 16.13 -8.10
N GLN A 222 0.11 16.28 -9.42
CA GLN A 222 0.93 17.32 -10.03
C GLN A 222 0.19 17.95 -11.20
N GLN A 223 0.09 19.28 -11.21
CA GLN A 223 -0.37 20.01 -12.39
C GLN A 223 0.79 20.08 -13.39
N VAL A 224 0.64 19.43 -14.53
CA VAL A 224 1.70 19.34 -15.56
C VAL A 224 1.56 20.40 -16.64
N ARG A 225 0.34 20.88 -16.90
CA ARG A 225 0.09 21.99 -17.83
C ARG A 225 -1.05 22.87 -17.34
N LYS A 226 -0.96 24.15 -17.67
CA LYS A 226 -2.05 25.12 -17.60
C LYS A 226 -2.01 25.96 -18.87
N SER A 227 -2.98 25.78 -19.75
CA SER A 227 -3.10 26.57 -20.97
C SER A 227 -3.58 27.99 -20.65
N SER A 228 -3.34 28.92 -21.58
CA SER A 228 -3.88 30.28 -21.52
C SER A 228 -5.41 30.32 -21.46
N ASP A 229 -6.07 29.28 -21.97
CA ASP A 229 -7.53 29.15 -21.99
C ASP A 229 -8.09 28.54 -20.69
N GLY A 230 -7.22 28.30 -19.70
CA GLY A 230 -7.59 27.70 -18.41
C GLY A 230 -7.69 26.18 -18.41
N ASP A 231 -7.31 25.51 -19.51
CA ASP A 231 -7.26 24.06 -19.56
C ASP A 231 -6.02 23.54 -18.84
N GLU A 232 -6.24 22.76 -17.79
CA GLU A 232 -5.19 22.15 -16.99
C GLU A 232 -5.11 20.65 -17.20
N ASP A 233 -3.89 20.11 -17.19
CA ASP A 233 -3.64 18.66 -17.17
C ASP A 233 -2.92 18.28 -15.88
N TRP A 234 -3.21 17.07 -15.41
CA TRP A 234 -2.78 16.56 -14.12
C TRP A 234 -2.15 15.19 -14.28
N GLU A 235 -1.18 14.91 -13.42
CA GLU A 235 -0.67 13.58 -13.16
C GLU A 235 -1.06 13.14 -11.75
N VAL A 236 -1.28 11.84 -11.59
CA VAL A 236 -1.57 11.20 -10.30
C VAL A 236 -0.63 10.01 -10.17
N ALA A 237 0.05 9.92 -9.04
CA ALA A 237 0.87 8.78 -8.67
C ALA A 237 0.40 8.19 -7.33
N LEU A 238 0.44 6.87 -7.21
CA LEU A 238 0.15 6.18 -5.96
C LEU A 238 1.46 5.92 -5.21
N ILE A 239 1.43 6.10 -3.89
CA ILE A 239 2.56 5.86 -2.98
C ILE A 239 2.11 4.97 -1.83
N ASP A 240 3.08 4.52 -1.03
CA ASP A 240 2.84 3.58 0.07
C ASP A 240 2.21 2.25 -0.38
N TRP A 241 3.03 1.48 -1.08
CA TRP A 241 2.65 0.18 -1.66
C TRP A 241 2.66 -0.94 -0.61
N THR A 242 2.63 -0.58 0.67
CA THR A 242 2.59 -1.54 1.77
C THR A 242 1.34 -2.41 1.66
N ASN A 243 1.52 -3.73 1.77
CA ASN A 243 0.46 -4.73 1.64
C ASN A 243 -0.15 -4.85 0.24
N ALA A 244 0.41 -4.21 -0.79
CA ALA A 244 0.00 -4.45 -2.15
C ALA A 244 0.26 -5.93 -2.54
N GLY A 245 -0.44 -6.41 -3.55
CA GLY A 245 -0.27 -7.78 -4.03
C GLY A 245 -1.48 -8.28 -4.81
N TRP A 246 -1.54 -9.59 -5.00
CA TRP A 246 -2.60 -10.30 -5.72
C TRP A 246 -3.77 -10.58 -4.80
N TYR A 247 -4.86 -9.81 -4.98
CA TYR A 247 -6.13 -9.97 -4.30
C TYR A 247 -7.23 -10.35 -5.28
N PRO A 248 -8.40 -10.84 -4.83
CA PRO A 248 -9.56 -10.95 -5.70
C PRO A 248 -9.92 -9.59 -6.32
N ARG A 249 -10.42 -9.61 -7.57
CA ARG A 249 -10.77 -8.40 -8.33
C ARG A 249 -11.79 -7.51 -7.62
N TRP A 250 -12.67 -8.06 -6.79
CA TRP A 250 -13.63 -7.26 -6.03
C TRP A 250 -13.00 -6.44 -4.89
N MET A 251 -11.73 -6.68 -4.55
CA MET A 251 -10.96 -5.81 -3.66
C MET A 251 -10.30 -4.67 -4.44
N GLN A 252 -10.42 -3.45 -3.90
CA GLN A 252 -9.74 -2.25 -4.38
C GLN A 252 -9.60 -1.20 -3.28
#